data_AF-A0A6P0YIS5-F1
#
_entry.id   AF-A0A6P0YIS5-F1
#
_cell.length_a   1.000
_cell.length_b   1.000
_cell.length_c   1.000
_cell.angle_alpha   90.00
_cell.angle_beta   90.00
_cell.angle_gamma   90.00
#
_symmetry.space_group_name_H-M   'P 1'
#
loop_
_entity.id
_entity.type
_entity.pdbx_description
1 polymer ?
#
loop_
_entity_poly.entity_id
_entity_poly.type
_entity_poly.pdbx_seq_one_letter_code
_entity_poly.pdbx_strand_id
1 'polypeptide(L)'
;IINKDVNSRPTPNPNVLIELGYAMKTLGEGNFIMVMNTAFGNLEQLPFDLRQRRVINYNMPENNQEKATERNNLAKDFERAIRPILQALEEEIKRKNSIAEIAKEEIREGDLSGGMFYHYTRYFLNDKIGELAPKSSKKKVINEDMLIKAIDLTEELVIEFASVA
;
A
#
# COMPACT_ATOMS: atom_id res chain seq x y z
N ILE A 1 15.38 24.80 1.11
CA ILE A 1 15.81 25.86 0.16
C ILE A 1 17.27 26.13 0.42
N ILE A 2 18.10 26.16 -0.61
CA ILE A 2 19.50 26.54 -0.54
C ILE A 2 19.61 28.01 -0.93
N ASN A 3 20.57 28.72 -0.35
CA ASN A 3 20.89 30.13 -0.59
C ASN A 3 19.87 31.16 -0.06
N LYS A 4 19.29 30.92 1.12
CA LYS A 4 18.37 31.89 1.74
C LYS A 4 19.04 33.25 2.05
N ASP A 5 20.33 33.24 2.37
CA ASP A 5 21.08 34.40 2.86
C ASP A 5 21.96 35.07 1.78
N VAL A 6 21.71 34.74 0.50
CA VAL A 6 22.45 35.26 -0.64
C VAL A 6 21.48 36.08 -1.49
N ASN A 7 21.93 37.21 -2.07
CA ASN A 7 21.10 38.06 -2.95
C ASN A 7 20.62 37.38 -4.26
N SER A 8 20.80 36.07 -4.38
CA SER A 8 20.34 35.25 -5.50
C SER A 8 18.93 34.70 -5.24
N ARG A 9 18.23 34.31 -6.32
CA ARG A 9 16.94 33.63 -6.22
C ARG A 9 17.07 32.35 -5.37
N PRO A 10 16.21 32.13 -4.36
CA PRO A 10 16.23 30.91 -3.57
C PRO A 10 15.95 29.69 -4.45
N THR A 11 16.70 28.61 -4.25
CA THR A 11 16.55 27.37 -5.02
C THR A 11 16.25 26.18 -4.12
N PRO A 12 15.51 25.16 -4.59
CA PRO A 12 15.39 23.90 -3.89
C PRO A 12 16.76 23.19 -3.80
N ASN A 13 16.91 22.27 -2.84
CA ASN A 13 18.13 21.47 -2.72
C ASN A 13 18.19 20.47 -3.91
N PRO A 14 19.25 20.50 -4.76
CA PRO A 14 19.36 19.61 -5.90
C PRO A 14 19.35 18.13 -5.52
N ASN A 15 19.95 17.74 -4.39
CA ASN A 15 19.96 16.34 -3.94
C ASN A 15 18.53 15.87 -3.65
N VAL A 16 17.76 16.71 -2.94
CA VAL A 16 16.35 16.42 -2.63
C VAL A 16 15.51 16.32 -3.91
N LEU A 17 15.78 17.15 -4.92
CA LEU A 17 15.07 17.06 -6.20
C LEU A 17 15.39 15.78 -6.98
N ILE A 18 16.65 15.32 -6.97
CA ILE A 18 17.07 14.08 -7.63
C ILE A 18 16.39 12.88 -6.94
N GLU A 19 16.44 12.81 -5.62
CA GLU A 19 15.80 11.77 -4.83
C GLU A 19 14.28 11.75 -5.03
N LEU A 20 13.65 12.94 -5.05
CA LEU A 20 12.22 13.07 -5.31
C LEU A 20 11.87 12.58 -6.73
N GLY A 21 12.64 12.97 -7.74
CA GLY A 21 12.43 12.51 -9.11
C GLY A 21 12.55 11.00 -9.24
N TYR A 22 13.55 10.40 -8.57
CA TYR A 22 13.71 8.95 -8.52
C TYR A 22 12.53 8.27 -7.81
N ALA A 23 12.11 8.77 -6.65
CA ALA A 23 10.99 8.24 -5.90
C ALA A 23 9.68 8.30 -6.71
N MET A 24 9.43 9.41 -7.40
CA MET A 24 8.27 9.55 -8.29
C MET A 24 8.28 8.53 -9.43
N LYS A 25 9.44 8.31 -10.05
CA LYS A 25 9.59 7.35 -11.16
C LYS A 25 9.41 5.90 -10.71
N THR A 26 9.88 5.56 -9.52
CA THR A 26 9.94 4.17 -9.02
C THR A 26 8.70 3.77 -8.23
N LEU A 27 8.21 4.63 -7.35
CA LEU A 27 7.10 4.33 -6.44
C LEU A 27 5.75 4.81 -7.00
N GLY A 28 5.74 5.71 -7.98
CA GLY A 28 4.52 6.33 -8.49
C GLY A 28 4.00 7.45 -7.59
N GLU A 29 2.99 8.17 -8.10
CA GLU A 29 2.38 9.28 -7.39
C GLU A 29 1.57 8.79 -6.17
N GLY A 30 1.77 9.43 -5.02
CA GLY A 30 1.05 9.09 -3.77
C GLY A 30 1.80 8.17 -2.80
N ASN A 31 2.88 7.52 -3.24
CA ASN A 31 3.66 6.57 -2.43
C ASN A 31 4.89 7.18 -1.74
N PHE A 32 5.06 8.50 -1.84
CA PHE A 32 6.08 9.26 -1.12
C PHE A 32 5.44 10.41 -0.34
N ILE A 33 6.09 10.84 0.74
CA ILE A 33 5.62 11.94 1.59
C ILE A 33 6.73 12.97 1.67
N MET A 34 6.43 14.21 1.28
CA MET A 34 7.36 15.31 1.50
C MET A 34 7.15 15.87 2.90
N VAL A 35 8.23 16.30 3.55
CA VAL A 35 8.20 16.84 4.90
C VAL A 35 8.99 18.14 4.93
N MET A 36 8.41 19.19 5.50
CA MET A 36 9.02 20.51 5.57
C MET A 36 8.96 21.07 6.98
N ASN A 37 10.13 21.49 7.47
CA ASN A 37 10.21 22.27 8.70
C ASN A 37 9.96 23.75 8.39
N THR A 38 8.82 24.28 8.83
CA THR A 38 8.42 25.66 8.57
C THR A 38 9.22 26.69 9.36
N ALA A 39 10.00 26.28 10.36
CA ALA A 39 10.94 27.16 11.05
C ALA A 39 12.02 27.75 10.12
N PHE A 40 12.33 27.04 9.02
CA PHE A 40 13.42 27.43 8.11
C PHE A 40 12.93 28.03 6.79
N GLY A 41 11.63 27.98 6.52
CA GLY A 41 11.03 28.57 5.32
C GLY A 41 9.53 28.31 5.24
N ASN A 42 8.85 29.09 4.42
CA ASN A 42 7.40 28.96 4.23
C ASN A 42 7.10 28.05 3.02
N LEU A 43 5.91 27.43 3.01
CA LEU A 43 5.47 26.53 1.94
C LEU A 43 5.45 27.23 0.57
N GLU A 44 5.17 28.53 0.56
CA GLU A 44 5.13 29.43 -0.59
C GLU A 44 6.51 29.65 -1.22
N GLN A 45 7.58 29.26 -0.54
CA GLN A 45 8.93 29.32 -1.07
C GLN A 45 9.31 28.03 -1.82
N LEU A 46 8.50 26.97 -1.71
CA LEU A 46 8.67 25.80 -2.56
C LEU A 46 8.36 26.15 -4.03
N PRO A 47 9.06 25.53 -5.00
CA PRO A 47 8.67 25.55 -6.41
C PRO A 47 7.19 25.18 -6.58
N PHE A 48 6.52 25.78 -7.57
CA PHE A 48 5.09 25.59 -7.77
C PHE A 48 4.72 24.10 -7.96
N ASP A 49 5.57 23.33 -8.65
CA ASP A 49 5.42 21.88 -8.85
C ASP A 49 5.44 21.07 -7.54
N LEU A 50 6.16 21.54 -6.53
CA LEU A 50 6.27 20.87 -5.24
C LEU A 50 5.18 21.30 -4.27
N ARG A 51 4.72 22.55 -4.38
CA ARG A 51 3.72 23.14 -3.48
C ARG A 51 2.36 22.46 -3.57
N GLN A 52 2.00 21.97 -4.76
CA GLN A 52 0.72 21.27 -4.99
C GLN A 52 0.75 19.80 -4.54
N ARG A 53 1.91 19.28 -4.14
CA ARG A 53 2.05 17.89 -3.69
C ARG A 53 1.75 17.77 -2.20
N ARG A 54 1.59 16.54 -1.72
CA ARG A 54 1.40 16.23 -0.29
C ARG A 54 2.68 16.57 0.49
N VAL A 55 2.61 17.63 1.31
CA VAL A 55 3.67 18.07 2.23
C VAL A 55 3.17 18.06 3.67
N ILE A 56 3.84 17.30 4.54
CA ILE A 56 3.66 17.40 5.98
C ILE A 56 4.52 18.56 6.48
N ASN A 57 3.91 19.46 7.22
CA ASN A 57 4.60 20.62 7.80
C ASN A 57 4.71 20.44 9.30
N TYR A 58 5.87 20.78 9.84
CA TYR A 58 6.09 20.87 11.29
C TYR A 58 6.93 22.10 11.59
N ASN A 59 6.84 22.64 12.80
CA ASN A 59 7.59 23.82 13.20
C ASN A 59 8.56 23.50 14.35
N MET A 60 9.84 23.36 14.02
CA MET A 60 10.88 23.14 15.03
C MET A 60 12.07 24.07 14.80
N PRO A 61 12.12 25.25 15.44
CA PRO A 61 13.29 26.10 15.41
C PRO A 61 14.43 25.47 16.22
N GLU A 62 15.66 25.88 15.92
CA GLU A 62 16.89 25.26 16.43
C GLU A 62 16.99 25.25 17.96
N ASN A 63 16.52 26.33 18.60
CA ASN A 63 16.55 26.52 20.06
C ASN A 63 15.25 26.14 20.79
N ASN A 64 14.39 25.32 20.18
CA ASN A 64 13.13 24.94 20.82
C ASN A 64 13.37 23.99 22.01
N GLN A 65 12.92 24.41 23.20
CA GLN A 65 13.02 23.61 24.43
C GLN A 65 11.91 22.54 24.50
N GLU A 66 10.74 22.80 23.90
CA GLU A 66 9.59 21.90 23.97
C GLU A 66 9.45 21.08 22.67
N LYS A 67 10.25 20.02 22.56
CA LYS A 67 10.25 19.16 21.36
C LYS A 67 9.18 18.08 21.37
N ALA A 68 8.69 17.71 22.56
CA ALA A 68 7.82 16.55 22.74
C ALA A 68 6.46 16.73 22.05
N THR A 69 5.85 17.92 22.20
CA THR A 69 4.55 18.24 21.63
C THR A 69 4.58 18.19 20.11
N GLU A 70 5.54 18.88 19.49
CA GLU A 70 5.67 18.89 18.04
C GLU A 70 6.02 17.52 17.46
N ARG A 71 6.89 16.76 18.14
CA ARG A 71 7.20 15.38 17.75
C ARG A 71 5.96 14.48 17.76
N ASN A 72 5.11 14.61 18.78
CA ASN A 72 3.88 13.82 18.87
C ASN A 72 2.88 14.21 17.77
N ASN A 73 2.80 15.49 17.41
CA ASN A 73 1.97 15.95 16.29
C ASN A 73 2.49 15.39 14.96
N LEU A 74 3.79 15.53 14.71
CA LEU A 74 4.42 15.00 13.51
C LEU A 74 4.28 13.48 13.39
N ALA A 75 4.37 12.75 14.50
CA ALA A 75 4.15 11.29 14.50
C ALA A 75 2.71 10.93 14.08
N LYS A 76 1.70 11.66 14.56
CA LYS A 76 0.30 11.47 14.15
C LYS A 76 0.09 11.83 12.67
N ASP A 77 0.78 12.86 12.18
CA ASP A 77 0.71 13.24 10.77
C ASP A 77 1.33 12.17 9.86
N PHE A 78 2.46 11.60 10.28
CA PHE A 78 3.06 10.46 9.58
C PHE A 78 2.13 9.25 9.59
N GLU A 79 1.56 8.89 10.74
CA GLU A 79 0.62 7.78 10.83
C GLU A 79 -0.55 7.98 9.84
N ARG A 80 -1.16 9.16 9.86
CA ARG A 80 -2.27 9.52 8.97
C ARG A 80 -1.89 9.49 7.49
N ALA A 81 -0.66 9.87 7.14
CA ALA A 81 -0.20 9.89 5.76
C ALA A 81 0.26 8.51 5.25
N ILE A 82 0.88 7.69 6.11
CA ILE A 82 1.45 6.38 5.77
C ILE A 82 0.36 5.30 5.73
N ARG A 83 -0.59 5.31 6.67
CA ARG A 83 -1.67 4.32 6.76
C ARG A 83 -2.39 4.04 5.41
N PRO A 84 -2.88 5.05 4.66
CA PRO A 84 -3.54 4.79 3.39
C PRO A 84 -2.61 4.22 2.31
N ILE A 85 -1.31 4.56 2.35
CA ILE A 85 -0.31 4.01 1.41
C ILE A 85 -0.13 2.51 1.66
N LEU A 86 0.00 2.13 2.93
CA LEU A 86 0.16 0.73 3.30
C LEU A 86 -1.09 -0.09 2.97
N GLN A 87 -2.28 0.45 3.23
CA GLN A 87 -3.54 -0.21 2.86
C GLN A 87 -3.65 -0.42 1.34
N ALA A 88 -3.32 0.59 0.54
CA ALA A 88 -3.32 0.46 -0.92
C ALA A 88 -2.31 -0.60 -1.39
N LEU A 89 -1.13 -0.66 -0.77
CA LEU A 89 -0.11 -1.65 -1.07
C LEU A 89 -0.56 -3.07 -0.68
N GLU A 90 -1.19 -3.25 0.48
CA GLU A 90 -1.77 -4.53 0.90
C GLU A 90 -2.80 -5.04 -0.11
N GLU A 91 -3.70 -4.16 -0.58
CA GLU A 91 -4.70 -4.51 -1.59
C GLU A 91 -4.09 -4.78 -2.98
N GLU A 92 -3.00 -4.11 -3.34
CA GLU A 92 -2.25 -4.43 -4.55
C GLU A 92 -1.56 -5.80 -4.46
N ILE A 93 -0.94 -6.12 -3.32
CA ILE A 93 -0.30 -7.42 -3.07
C ILE A 93 -1.33 -8.54 -3.11
N LYS A 94 -2.50 -8.37 -2.47
CA LYS A 94 -3.59 -9.35 -2.51
C LYS A 94 -4.09 -9.58 -3.93
N ARG A 95 -4.25 -8.53 -4.73
CA ARG A 95 -4.69 -8.64 -6.14
C ARG A 95 -3.67 -9.38 -7.00
N LYS A 96 -2.38 -9.06 -6.88
CA LYS A 96 -1.32 -9.77 -7.63
C LYS A 96 -1.20 -11.23 -7.23
N ASN A 97 -1.41 -11.53 -5.95
CA ASN A 97 -1.43 -12.89 -5.43
C ASN A 97 -2.79 -13.60 -5.62
N SER A 98 -3.79 -12.95 -6.24
CA SER A 98 -5.02 -13.64 -6.62
C SER A 98 -4.71 -14.64 -7.72
N ILE A 99 -5.33 -15.82 -7.60
CA ILE A 99 -5.21 -16.91 -8.55
C ILE A 99 -5.68 -16.47 -9.92
N ALA A 100 -6.63 -15.55 -9.99
CA ALA A 100 -7.07 -14.98 -11.25
C ALA A 100 -5.94 -14.30 -12.02
N GLU A 101 -5.07 -13.55 -11.34
CA GLU A 101 -3.96 -12.86 -11.99
C GLU A 101 -2.78 -13.79 -12.26
N ILE A 102 -2.46 -14.70 -11.33
CA ILE A 102 -1.43 -15.75 -11.54
C ILE A 102 -1.81 -16.62 -12.75
N ALA A 103 -3.05 -17.09 -12.82
CA ALA A 103 -3.54 -17.88 -13.93
C ALA A 103 -3.51 -17.10 -15.26
N LYS A 104 -3.88 -15.82 -15.25
CA LYS A 104 -3.81 -14.96 -16.45
C LYS A 104 -2.38 -14.74 -16.93
N GLU A 105 -1.41 -14.57 -16.03
CA GLU A 105 0.02 -14.45 -16.38
C GLU A 105 0.53 -15.76 -17.01
N GLU A 106 0.27 -16.91 -16.39
CA GLU A 106 0.67 -18.22 -16.93
C GLU A 106 0.03 -18.51 -18.30
N ILE A 107 -1.24 -18.13 -18.50
CA ILE A 107 -1.93 -18.22 -19.80
C ILE A 107 -1.28 -17.32 -20.84
N ARG A 108 -0.89 -16.09 -20.47
CA ARG A 108 -0.24 -15.15 -21.39
C ARG A 108 1.18 -15.55 -21.77
N GLU A 109 1.95 -16.10 -20.85
CA GLU A 109 3.32 -16.55 -21.11
C GLU A 109 3.36 -17.88 -21.90
N GLY A 110 2.21 -18.54 -22.09
CA GLY A 110 2.09 -19.72 -22.95
C GLY A 110 2.68 -21.00 -22.34
N ASP A 111 2.96 -21.01 -21.04
CA ASP A 111 3.63 -22.11 -20.34
C ASP A 111 2.64 -23.17 -19.80
N LEU A 112 1.47 -23.30 -20.42
CA LEU A 112 0.49 -24.32 -20.03
C LEU A 112 0.88 -25.71 -20.53
N SER A 113 1.74 -26.39 -19.76
CA SER A 113 1.45 -27.79 -19.52
C SER A 113 0.19 -27.84 -18.64
N GLY A 114 -0.92 -28.38 -19.16
CA GLY A 114 -2.20 -28.44 -18.42
C GLY A 114 -2.14 -29.09 -17.03
N GLY A 115 -1.02 -29.73 -16.68
CA GLY A 115 -0.72 -30.24 -15.34
C GLY A 115 -0.38 -29.17 -14.30
N MET A 116 0.32 -28.08 -14.67
CA MET A 116 0.71 -27.03 -13.71
C MET A 116 -0.48 -26.17 -13.30
N PHE A 117 -1.30 -25.74 -14.27
CA PHE A 117 -2.58 -25.09 -13.98
C PHE A 117 -3.45 -25.95 -13.06
N TYR A 118 -3.62 -27.24 -13.39
CA TYR A 118 -4.35 -28.17 -12.55
C TYR A 118 -3.75 -28.29 -11.15
N HIS A 119 -2.42 -28.32 -11.02
CA HIS A 119 -1.75 -28.39 -9.72
C HIS A 119 -1.94 -27.12 -8.88
N TYR A 120 -1.82 -25.93 -9.46
CA TYR A 120 -2.04 -24.67 -8.75
C TYR A 120 -3.50 -24.49 -8.37
N THR A 121 -4.43 -24.74 -9.30
CA THR A 121 -5.86 -24.70 -9.02
C THR A 121 -6.23 -25.72 -7.94
N ARG A 122 -5.69 -26.95 -8.00
CA ARG A 122 -5.99 -28.01 -7.02
C ARG A 122 -5.38 -27.74 -5.64
N TYR A 123 -4.16 -27.22 -5.57
CA TYR A 123 -3.52 -26.89 -4.29
C TYR A 123 -4.26 -25.74 -3.61
N PHE A 124 -4.62 -24.71 -4.37
CA PHE A 124 -5.42 -23.59 -3.88
C PHE A 124 -6.83 -24.02 -3.45
N LEU A 125 -7.54 -24.79 -4.28
CA LEU A 125 -8.87 -25.32 -3.91
C LEU A 125 -8.80 -26.16 -2.64
N ASN A 126 -7.76 -26.99 -2.48
CA ASN A 126 -7.59 -27.79 -1.25
C ASN A 126 -7.34 -26.92 -0.02
N ASP A 127 -6.55 -25.85 -0.13
CA ASP A 127 -6.29 -24.91 0.96
C ASP A 127 -7.57 -24.15 1.35
N LYS A 128 -8.28 -23.61 0.35
CA LYS A 128 -9.55 -22.90 0.57
C LYS A 128 -10.69 -23.79 1.03
N ILE A 129 -10.79 -25.02 0.54
CA ILE A 129 -11.72 -26.02 1.08
C ILE A 129 -11.40 -26.28 2.55
N GLY A 130 -10.13 -26.25 2.96
CA GLY A 130 -9.72 -26.33 4.36
C GLY A 130 -10.19 -25.15 5.22
N GLU A 131 -10.22 -23.93 4.66
CA GLU A 131 -10.75 -22.73 5.32
C GLU A 131 -12.27 -22.71 5.42
N LEU A 132 -12.94 -23.14 4.35
CA LEU A 132 -14.41 -23.23 4.22
C LEU A 132 -14.99 -24.45 4.94
N ALA A 133 -14.16 -25.46 5.21
CA ALA A 133 -14.57 -26.64 5.95
C ALA A 133 -15.06 -26.21 7.34
N PRO A 134 -16.27 -26.65 7.76
CA PRO A 134 -16.77 -26.35 9.10
C PRO A 134 -15.79 -26.93 10.14
N LYS A 135 -15.11 -26.04 10.86
CA LYS A 135 -14.12 -26.42 11.88
C LYS A 135 -14.81 -27.14 13.04
N SER A 136 -14.87 -28.47 12.98
CA SER A 136 -15.35 -29.27 14.11
C SER A 136 -14.29 -29.30 15.20
N SER A 137 -14.53 -28.59 16.30
CA SER A 137 -13.73 -28.71 17.51
C SER A 137 -13.96 -30.09 18.14
N LYS A 138 -13.20 -31.09 17.71
CA LYS A 138 -12.93 -32.44 18.27
C LYS A 138 -14.08 -33.28 18.89
N LYS A 139 -15.32 -32.80 18.98
CA LYS A 139 -16.45 -33.51 19.59
C LYS A 139 -17.86 -32.92 19.34
N LYS A 140 -18.10 -32.17 18.27
CA LYS A 140 -19.47 -31.73 17.92
C LYS A 140 -19.80 -32.00 16.46
N VAL A 141 -20.96 -32.64 16.28
CA VAL A 141 -21.66 -32.88 15.01
C VAL A 141 -21.71 -31.58 14.22
N ILE A 142 -21.33 -31.63 12.95
CA ILE A 142 -21.52 -30.53 12.00
C ILE A 142 -23.03 -30.27 11.94
N ASN A 143 -23.49 -29.08 12.33
CA ASN A 143 -24.92 -28.72 12.26
C ASN A 143 -25.24 -28.05 10.92
N GLU A 144 -26.52 -28.09 10.52
CA GLU A 144 -26.98 -27.51 9.23
C GLU A 144 -26.57 -26.05 9.06
N ASP A 145 -26.63 -25.24 10.12
CA ASP A 145 -26.26 -23.82 10.07
C ASP A 145 -24.78 -23.60 9.71
N MET A 146 -23.88 -24.48 10.16
CA MET A 146 -22.46 -24.44 9.78
C MET A 146 -22.25 -24.83 8.31
N LEU A 147 -23.10 -25.73 7.79
CA LEU A 147 -23.05 -26.15 6.40
C LEU A 147 -23.55 -25.04 5.48
N ILE A 148 -24.67 -24.39 5.83
CA ILE A 148 -25.25 -23.28 5.07
C ILE A 148 -24.25 -22.12 5.01
N LYS A 149 -23.64 -21.74 6.14
CA LYS A 149 -22.60 -20.70 6.15
C LYS A 149 -21.39 -21.03 5.29
N ALA A 150 -20.97 -22.28 5.26
CA ALA A 150 -19.87 -22.71 4.40
C ALA A 150 -20.25 -22.61 2.92
N ILE A 151 -21.50 -22.94 2.57
CA ILE A 151 -22.04 -22.81 1.20
C ILE A 151 -22.13 -21.34 0.79
N ASP A 152 -22.66 -20.46 1.64
CA ASP A 152 -22.75 -19.02 1.35
C ASP A 152 -21.36 -18.40 1.09
N LEU A 153 -20.35 -18.82 1.86
CA LEU A 153 -18.95 -18.38 1.66
C LEU A 153 -18.32 -18.91 0.37
N THR A 154 -18.86 -19.97 -0.23
CA THR A 154 -18.35 -20.50 -1.51
C THR A 154 -18.80 -19.68 -2.72
N GLU A 155 -19.88 -18.91 -2.60
CA GLU A 155 -20.46 -18.16 -3.72
C GLU A 155 -19.48 -17.12 -4.28
N GLU A 156 -18.85 -16.32 -3.40
CA GLU A 156 -17.84 -15.32 -3.82
C GLU A 156 -16.64 -15.97 -4.52
N LEU A 157 -16.18 -17.12 -4.01
CA LEU A 157 -15.06 -17.86 -4.61
C LEU A 157 -15.39 -18.44 -5.99
N VAL A 158 -16.61 -18.94 -6.16
CA VAL A 158 -17.07 -19.48 -7.45
C VAL A 158 -17.20 -18.35 -8.48
N ILE A 159 -17.68 -17.17 -8.07
CA ILE A 159 -17.75 -15.98 -8.92
C ILE A 159 -16.34 -15.53 -9.34
N GLU A 160 -15.38 -15.50 -8.41
CA GLU A 160 -13.98 -15.16 -8.72
C GLU A 160 -13.39 -16.15 -9.73
N PHE A 161 -13.56 -17.47 -9.51
CA PHE A 161 -13.07 -18.50 -10.43
C PHE A 161 -13.70 -18.40 -11.83
N ALA A 162 -15.02 -18.20 -11.91
CA ALA A 162 -15.74 -18.09 -13.17
C ALA A 162 -15.29 -16.87 -14.01
N SER A 163 -14.71 -15.84 -13.40
CA SER A 163 -14.18 -14.67 -14.11
C SER A 163 -12.84 -14.91 -14.81
N VAL A 164 -12.19 -16.05 -14.55
CA VAL A 164 -10.87 -16.42 -15.10
C VAL A 164 -10.98 -17.28 -16.37
N ALA A 165 -12.10 -17.98 -16.55
CA ALA A 165 -12.38 -18.85 -17.69
C ALA A 165 -12.99 -18.09 -18.88
#